data_AF-A0A2G6JGT8-F1
#
_entry.id   AF-A0A2G6JGT8-F1
#
_cell.length_a   1.000
_cell.length_b   1.000
_cell.length_c   1.000
_cell.angle_alpha   90.00
_cell.angle_beta   90.00
_cell.angle_gamma   90.00
#
_symmetry.space_group_name_H-M   'P 1'
#
loop_
_entity.id
_entity.type
_entity.pdbx_description
1 polymer ?
#
loop_
_entity_poly.entity_id
_entity_poly.type
_entity_poly.pdbx_seq_one_letter_code
_entity_poly.pdbx_strand_id
1 'polypeptide(L)'
;MKPRTSLPQIDRADLHRAHDPQLAPLRQRQGPQGRCQRPQADLHRSKSRGRGACSRALRSQVGTPLRNDLHFLAWRTNWERVVPFLDFPPELRRVIYTTKQIEALNSSFGKLLQYRGHFPDDKSLTKLLYLALRRFEKKWSRSIRNWSEVLGQLAIFFKDRISAL
;
A
#
# COMPACT_ATOMS: atom_id res chain seq x y z
N MET A 1 -34.12 -14.16 23.18
CA MET A 1 -34.45 -13.05 22.27
C MET A 1 -34.21 -11.73 23.00
N LYS A 2 -33.37 -10.85 22.44
CA LYS A 2 -33.29 -9.41 22.73
C LYS A 2 -33.16 -8.69 21.38
N PRO A 3 -33.88 -7.57 21.13
CA PRO A 3 -33.96 -6.97 19.81
C PRO A 3 -32.69 -6.21 19.44
N ARG A 4 -32.37 -6.17 18.14
CA ARG A 4 -31.31 -5.33 17.58
C ARG A 4 -31.71 -3.87 17.72
N THR A 5 -30.95 -3.10 18.48
CA THR A 5 -31.00 -1.64 18.49
C THR A 5 -30.54 -1.13 17.12
N SER A 6 -31.35 -0.28 16.48
CA SER A 6 -31.02 0.39 15.21
C SER A 6 -29.85 1.37 15.40
N LEU A 7 -28.99 1.46 14.37
CA LEU A 7 -27.94 2.47 14.28
C LEU A 7 -28.58 3.86 14.05
N PRO A 8 -28.03 4.94 14.62
CA PRO A 8 -28.60 6.27 14.45
C PRO A 8 -28.39 6.77 13.02
N GLN A 9 -29.41 7.44 12.50
CA GLN A 9 -29.41 8.08 11.20
C GLN A 9 -28.55 9.35 11.29
N ILE A 10 -27.46 9.42 10.54
CA ILE A 10 -26.58 10.60 10.50
C ILE A 10 -27.31 11.68 9.71
N ASP A 11 -27.82 12.68 10.42
CA ASP A 11 -28.47 13.83 9.81
C ASP A 11 -27.42 14.75 9.20
N ARG A 12 -27.69 15.27 8.00
CA ARG A 12 -26.70 15.92 7.11
C ARG A 12 -26.37 17.37 7.51
N ALA A 13 -26.76 17.79 8.70
CA ALA A 13 -26.78 19.19 9.14
C ALA A 13 -25.52 19.65 9.94
N ASP A 14 -24.58 18.76 10.27
CA ASP A 14 -23.45 19.09 11.16
C ASP A 14 -22.14 19.48 10.42
N LEU A 15 -22.23 20.29 9.36
CA LEU A 15 -21.05 20.76 8.60
C LEU A 15 -20.52 22.14 9.00
N HIS A 16 -21.07 22.81 10.01
CA HIS A 16 -20.68 24.18 10.38
C HIS A 16 -20.51 24.45 11.89
N ARG A 17 -19.91 23.52 12.66
CA ARG A 17 -19.41 23.88 14.01
C ARG A 17 -17.93 24.28 13.92
N ALA A 18 -17.64 25.53 14.24
CA ALA A 18 -16.27 26.06 14.36
C ALA A 18 -15.45 25.25 15.39
N HIS A 19 -14.15 25.14 15.13
CA HIS A 19 -13.20 24.45 16.01
C HIS A 19 -13.06 25.24 17.32
N ASP A 20 -13.57 24.69 18.44
CA ASP A 20 -13.39 25.29 19.76
C ASP A 20 -11.89 25.24 20.16
N PRO A 21 -11.28 26.36 20.59
CA PRO A 21 -9.85 26.42 20.84
C PRO A 21 -9.52 26.47 22.33
N GLN A 22 -10.05 25.60 23.21
CA GLN A 22 -9.50 25.49 24.57
C GLN A 22 -9.54 24.07 25.18
N LEU A 23 -8.39 23.71 25.77
CA LEU A 23 -8.08 22.68 26.78
C LEU A 23 -7.55 21.30 26.31
N ALA A 24 -6.21 21.17 26.23
CA ALA A 24 -5.43 20.32 27.17
C ALA A 24 -3.90 20.57 27.04
N PRO A 25 -3.12 20.45 28.14
CA PRO A 25 -1.80 21.08 28.28
C PRO A 25 -0.62 20.32 27.64
N LEU A 26 0.40 21.10 27.25
CA LEU A 26 1.69 20.67 26.73
C LEU A 26 2.43 19.77 27.74
N ARG A 27 2.56 18.49 27.41
CA ARG A 27 3.50 17.60 28.10
C ARG A 27 4.92 17.93 27.63
N GLN A 28 5.59 18.82 28.35
CA GLN A 28 7.03 19.04 28.20
C GLN A 28 7.78 17.73 28.51
N ARG A 29 8.31 17.08 27.48
CA ARG A 29 9.35 16.06 27.67
C ARG A 29 10.71 16.76 27.66
N GLN A 30 11.22 17.03 28.85
CA GLN A 30 12.65 17.27 29.05
C GLN A 30 13.40 15.96 28.73
N GLY A 31 14.41 16.04 27.85
CA GLY A 31 15.22 14.88 27.48
C GLY A 31 16.38 14.62 28.45
N PRO A 32 17.09 13.50 28.27
CA PRO A 32 18.53 13.47 28.53
C PRO A 32 19.29 13.26 27.21
N GLN A 33 20.40 13.99 27.12
CA GLN A 33 21.34 13.98 26.01
C GLN A 33 22.07 12.63 25.92
N GLY A 34 22.13 12.07 24.72
CA GLY A 34 22.98 10.94 24.37
C GLY A 34 23.15 10.90 22.86
N ARG A 35 24.15 11.63 22.35
CA ARG A 35 24.53 11.60 20.93
C ARG A 35 25.08 10.21 20.59
N CYS A 36 24.29 9.37 19.93
CA CYS A 36 24.86 8.37 19.04
C CYS A 36 25.28 9.09 17.76
N GLN A 37 26.57 9.40 17.65
CA GLN A 37 27.16 9.87 16.41
C GLN A 37 27.01 8.75 15.37
N ARG A 38 26.26 9.00 14.30
CA ARG A 38 26.29 8.13 13.11
C ARG A 38 27.61 8.37 12.38
N PRO A 39 28.47 7.36 12.18
CA PRO A 39 29.64 7.51 11.35
C PRO A 39 29.24 7.81 9.91
N GLN A 40 30.05 8.65 9.29
CA GLN A 40 29.85 9.31 8.01
C GLN A 40 30.09 8.33 6.84
N ALA A 41 29.11 8.28 5.94
CA ALA A 41 29.20 7.98 4.50
C ALA A 41 30.18 6.92 3.99
N ASP A 42 29.62 5.84 3.40
CA ASP A 42 30.27 5.11 2.31
C ASP A 42 29.56 5.39 0.97
N LEU A 43 30.37 5.94 0.07
CA LEU A 43 30.08 6.52 -1.24
C LEU A 43 29.98 5.46 -2.34
N HIS A 44 28.92 4.64 -2.40
CA HIS A 44 28.63 3.88 -3.64
C HIS A 44 27.13 3.78 -3.94
N ARG A 45 26.46 4.93 -4.06
CA ARG A 45 25.18 5.01 -4.78
C ARG A 45 25.45 5.26 -6.26
N SER A 46 25.58 4.17 -7.03
CA SER A 46 25.56 4.22 -8.50
C SER A 46 24.30 4.98 -8.95
N LYS A 47 24.50 6.15 -9.56
CA LYS A 47 23.44 6.97 -10.14
C LYS A 47 22.77 6.17 -11.26
N SER A 48 21.59 5.61 -11.00
CA SER A 48 20.69 5.15 -12.05
C SER A 48 20.26 6.33 -12.93
N ARG A 49 21.06 6.59 -13.98
CA ARG A 49 20.72 7.49 -15.10
C ARG A 49 19.58 6.83 -15.89
N GLY A 50 18.34 7.02 -15.43
CA GLY A 50 17.18 6.46 -16.14
C GLY A 50 15.82 7.04 -15.76
N ARG A 51 15.66 7.58 -14.55
CA ARG A 51 14.36 8.14 -14.08
C ARG A 51 14.19 9.65 -14.32
N GLY A 52 15.20 10.31 -14.89
CA GLY A 52 15.24 11.76 -15.06
C GLY A 52 14.67 12.27 -16.40
N ALA A 53 14.38 11.40 -17.37
CA ALA A 53 13.89 11.83 -18.68
C ALA A 53 12.40 12.16 -18.64
N CYS A 54 11.58 11.25 -18.09
CA CYS A 54 10.13 11.45 -17.94
C CYS A 54 9.82 12.66 -17.04
N SER A 55 10.56 12.83 -15.93
CA SER A 55 10.38 13.98 -15.02
C SER A 55 10.84 15.34 -15.60
N ARG A 56 11.70 15.35 -16.63
CA ARG A 56 12.10 16.58 -17.33
C ARG A 56 11.09 16.97 -18.41
N ALA A 57 10.59 16.00 -19.18
CA ALA A 57 9.54 16.24 -20.18
C ALA A 57 8.22 16.72 -19.54
N LEU A 58 7.94 16.27 -18.32
CA LEU A 58 6.73 16.64 -17.58
C LEU A 58 6.72 18.11 -17.10
N ARG A 59 7.90 18.71 -16.90
CA ARG A 59 8.06 20.10 -16.44
C ARG A 59 7.72 21.15 -17.49
N SER A 60 7.76 20.81 -18.78
CA SER A 60 7.45 21.76 -19.86
C SER A 60 5.96 21.85 -20.19
N GLN A 61 5.15 20.86 -19.76
CA GLN A 61 3.70 20.85 -20.00
C GLN A 61 2.88 21.40 -18.83
N VAL A 62 3.39 21.24 -17.60
CA VAL A 62 2.69 21.61 -16.37
C VAL A 62 3.72 22.34 -15.53
N GLY A 63 3.52 23.63 -15.24
CA GLY A 63 4.43 24.43 -14.42
C GLY A 63 4.77 23.76 -13.08
N THR A 64 5.70 24.33 -12.30
CA THR A 64 6.21 23.73 -11.05
C THR A 64 5.11 23.05 -10.23
N PRO A 65 5.06 21.71 -10.20
CA PRO A 65 3.95 21.01 -9.59
C PRO A 65 3.99 21.25 -8.08
N LEU A 66 2.87 21.71 -7.53
CA LEU A 66 2.64 21.71 -6.09
C LEU A 66 2.75 20.26 -5.59
N ARG A 67 3.10 20.07 -4.32
CA ARG A 67 3.40 18.76 -3.71
C ARG A 67 2.31 17.68 -3.95
N ASN A 68 1.08 18.09 -4.22
CA ASN A 68 -0.08 17.22 -4.46
C ASN A 68 -0.29 16.89 -5.95
N ASP A 69 0.25 17.68 -6.88
CA ASP A 69 -0.03 17.56 -8.31
C ASP A 69 0.58 16.29 -8.93
N LEU A 70 1.67 15.79 -8.34
CA LEU A 70 2.31 14.55 -8.79
C LEU A 70 1.41 13.33 -8.62
N HIS A 71 0.54 13.30 -7.59
CA HIS A 71 -0.44 12.23 -7.41
C HIS A 71 -1.52 12.30 -8.49
N PHE A 72 -2.11 13.48 -8.70
CA PHE A 72 -3.12 13.68 -9.74
C PHE A 72 -2.59 13.37 -11.13
N LEU A 73 -1.35 13.74 -11.41
CA LEU A 73 -0.70 13.48 -12.69
C LEU A 73 -0.41 11.99 -12.90
N ALA A 74 0.02 11.27 -11.86
CA ALA A 74 0.16 9.82 -11.91
C ALA A 74 -1.19 9.11 -12.15
N TRP A 75 -2.27 9.57 -11.52
CA TRP A 75 -3.61 9.03 -11.77
C TRP A 75 -4.09 9.32 -13.19
N ARG A 76 -3.97 10.57 -13.66
CA ARG A 76 -4.38 10.96 -15.02
C ARG A 76 -3.63 10.19 -16.10
N THR A 77 -2.31 10.05 -15.95
CA THR A 77 -1.46 9.35 -16.93
C THR A 77 -1.72 7.84 -16.98
N ASN A 78 -2.17 7.24 -15.88
CA ASN A 78 -2.45 5.80 -15.80
C ASN A 78 -3.95 5.47 -15.82
N TRP A 79 -4.83 6.45 -16.02
CA TRP A 79 -6.28 6.27 -15.86
C TRP A 79 -6.82 5.17 -16.77
N GLU A 80 -6.37 5.12 -18.03
CA GLU A 80 -6.76 4.08 -19.00
C GLU A 80 -6.45 2.67 -18.53
N ARG A 81 -5.41 2.48 -17.69
CA ARG A 81 -5.07 1.17 -17.11
C ARG A 81 -5.94 0.81 -15.92
N VAL A 82 -6.54 1.79 -15.25
CA VAL A 82 -7.40 1.58 -14.09
C VAL A 82 -8.85 1.38 -14.48
N VAL A 83 -9.31 1.96 -15.59
CA VAL A 83 -10.70 1.84 -16.06
C VAL A 83 -11.18 0.39 -16.13
N PRO A 84 -10.44 -0.58 -16.72
CA PRO A 84 -10.90 -1.97 -16.80
C PRO A 84 -11.14 -2.63 -15.44
N PHE A 85 -10.47 -2.15 -14.38
CA PHE A 85 -10.71 -2.66 -13.03
C PHE A 85 -12.11 -2.29 -12.51
N LEU A 86 -12.69 -1.19 -12.98
CA LEU A 86 -14.00 -0.71 -12.54
C LEU A 86 -15.17 -1.54 -13.11
N ASP A 87 -14.95 -2.23 -14.23
CA ASP A 87 -15.94 -3.11 -14.87
C ASP A 87 -16.20 -4.40 -14.06
N PHE A 88 -15.32 -4.73 -13.11
CA PHE A 88 -15.48 -5.91 -12.27
C PHE A 88 -16.61 -5.77 -11.23
N PRO A 89 -17.29 -6.88 -10.90
CA PRO A 89 -18.32 -6.89 -9.87
C PRO A 89 -17.71 -6.55 -8.50
N PRO A 90 -18.52 -6.00 -7.57
CA PRO A 90 -18.04 -5.53 -6.26
C PRO A 90 -17.25 -6.58 -5.48
N GLU A 91 -17.64 -7.85 -5.57
CA GLU A 91 -16.98 -8.93 -4.84
C GLU A 91 -15.57 -9.23 -5.36
N LEU A 92 -15.39 -9.17 -6.67
CA LEU A 92 -14.07 -9.35 -7.29
C LEU A 92 -13.19 -8.10 -7.06
N ARG A 93 -13.77 -6.90 -7.15
CA ARG A 93 -13.05 -5.66 -6.82
C ARG A 93 -12.51 -5.68 -5.41
N ARG A 94 -13.29 -6.19 -4.44
CA ARG A 94 -12.85 -6.32 -3.05
C ARG A 94 -11.62 -7.20 -2.89
N VAL A 95 -11.56 -8.31 -3.61
CA VAL A 95 -10.37 -9.17 -3.57
C VAL A 95 -9.15 -8.46 -4.15
N ILE A 96 -9.32 -7.78 -5.29
CA ILE A 96 -8.23 -7.11 -6.01
C ILE A 96 -7.69 -5.88 -5.24
N TYR A 97 -8.56 -5.01 -4.72
CA TYR A 97 -8.09 -3.79 -4.03
C TYR A 97 -7.53 -4.07 -2.63
N THR A 98 -7.73 -5.27 -2.10
CA THR A 98 -7.23 -5.61 -0.76
C THR A 98 -5.70 -5.73 -0.80
N THR A 99 -5.01 -4.67 -0.40
CA THR A 99 -3.54 -4.61 -0.32
C THR A 99 -2.96 -5.35 0.88
N LYS A 100 -3.81 -5.75 1.84
CA LYS A 100 -3.40 -6.33 3.13
C LYS A 100 -2.40 -7.48 3.01
N GLN A 101 -2.58 -8.36 2.01
CA GLN A 101 -1.68 -9.50 1.83
C GLN A 101 -0.31 -9.09 1.28
N ILE A 102 -0.30 -8.21 0.28
CA ILE A 102 0.93 -7.70 -0.33
C ILE A 102 1.70 -6.84 0.68
N GLU A 103 1.00 -6.02 1.47
CA GLU A 103 1.60 -5.23 2.55
C GLU A 103 2.19 -6.10 3.66
N ALA A 104 1.49 -7.15 4.09
CA ALA A 104 1.99 -8.08 5.09
C ALA A 104 3.26 -8.81 4.61
N LEU A 105 3.29 -9.20 3.33
CA LEU A 105 4.46 -9.80 2.69
C LEU A 105 5.62 -8.79 2.61
N ASN A 106 5.38 -7.59 2.10
CA ASN A 106 6.39 -6.53 1.96
C ASN A 106 6.95 -6.10 3.32
N SER A 107 6.12 -6.01 4.36
CA SER A 107 6.57 -5.73 5.72
C SER A 107 7.49 -6.85 6.24
N SER A 108 7.15 -8.11 5.96
CA SER A 108 7.97 -9.26 6.37
C SER A 108 9.34 -9.24 5.67
N PHE A 109 9.38 -8.93 4.38
CA PHE A 109 10.64 -8.76 3.65
C PHE A 109 11.43 -7.55 4.13
N GLY A 110 10.79 -6.41 4.33
CA GLY A 110 11.43 -5.20 4.86
C GLY A 110 12.16 -5.48 6.17
N LYS A 111 11.52 -6.18 7.11
CA LYS A 111 12.14 -6.57 8.39
C LYS A 111 13.36 -7.47 8.20
N LEU A 112 13.28 -8.45 7.31
CA LEU A 112 14.39 -9.38 7.07
C LEU A 112 15.60 -8.70 6.41
N LEU A 113 15.35 -7.78 5.48
CA LEU A 113 16.39 -7.04 4.79
C LEU A 113 17.03 -5.98 5.69
N GLN A 114 16.23 -5.28 6.50
CA GLN A 114 16.74 -4.30 7.46
C GLN A 114 17.68 -4.90 8.51
N TYR A 115 17.46 -6.15 8.91
CA TYR A 115 18.31 -6.82 9.92
C TYR A 115 19.66 -7.29 9.37
N ARG A 116 19.77 -7.56 8.06
CA ARG A 116 20.97 -8.18 7.47
C ARG A 116 21.98 -7.18 6.90
N GLY A 117 21.55 -5.98 6.48
CA GLY A 117 22.44 -4.88 6.09
C GLY A 117 23.19 -5.08 4.77
N HIS A 118 24.14 -6.03 4.71
CA HIS A 118 24.97 -6.34 3.55
C HIS A 118 24.90 -7.82 3.19
N PHE A 119 24.88 -8.11 1.89
CA PHE A 119 24.85 -9.47 1.35
C PHE A 119 26.12 -9.71 0.51
N PRO A 120 26.78 -10.87 0.66
CA PRO A 120 28.01 -11.18 -0.05
C PRO A 120 27.81 -11.46 -1.55
N ASP A 121 26.61 -11.92 -1.94
CA ASP A 121 26.25 -12.21 -3.34
C ASP A 121 24.72 -12.14 -3.52
N ASP A 122 24.25 -11.88 -4.73
CA ASP A 122 22.82 -11.80 -5.06
C ASP A 122 22.10 -13.14 -4.83
N LYS A 123 22.80 -14.27 -5.00
CA LYS A 123 22.26 -15.60 -4.69
C LYS A 123 21.91 -15.74 -3.21
N SER A 124 22.69 -15.13 -2.32
CA SER A 124 22.44 -15.17 -0.88
C SER A 124 21.17 -14.39 -0.50
N LEU A 125 20.93 -13.26 -1.17
CA LEU A 125 19.71 -12.46 -1.03
C LEU A 125 18.49 -13.23 -1.53
N THR A 126 18.55 -13.82 -2.73
CA THR A 126 17.46 -14.63 -3.29
C THR A 126 17.13 -15.81 -2.38
N LYS A 127 18.13 -16.49 -1.83
CA LYS A 127 17.92 -17.60 -0.89
C LYS A 127 17.22 -17.13 0.39
N LEU A 128 17.57 -15.96 0.93
CA LEU A 128 16.90 -15.40 2.08
C LEU A 128 15.43 -15.05 1.78
N LEU A 129 15.17 -14.42 0.63
CA LEU A 129 13.82 -14.07 0.20
C LEU A 129 12.96 -15.33 -0.01
N TYR A 130 13.54 -16.38 -0.58
CA TYR A 130 12.89 -17.68 -0.72
C TYR A 130 12.52 -18.29 0.64
N LEU A 131 13.45 -18.30 1.61
CA LEU A 131 13.17 -18.81 2.96
C LEU A 131 12.08 -17.99 3.66
N ALA A 132 12.06 -16.67 3.43
CA ALA A 132 11.01 -15.78 3.92
C ALA A 132 9.64 -16.13 3.33
N LEU A 133 9.59 -16.35 2.01
CA LEU A 133 8.39 -16.79 1.30
C LEU A 133 7.85 -18.10 1.85
N ARG A 134 8.69 -19.13 2.00
CA ARG A 134 8.26 -20.41 2.59
C ARG A 134 7.70 -20.26 4.00
N ARG A 135 8.27 -19.36 4.80
CA ARG A 135 7.74 -19.08 6.15
C ARG A 135 6.39 -18.35 6.08
N PHE A 136 6.23 -17.44 5.13
CA PHE A 136 4.99 -16.69 4.93
C PHE A 136 3.87 -17.58 4.39
N GLU A 137 4.18 -18.46 3.43
CA GLU A 137 3.28 -19.47 2.87
C GLU A 137 2.62 -20.31 3.97
N LYS A 138 3.40 -20.79 4.96
CA LYS A 138 2.85 -21.53 6.12
C LYS A 138 1.82 -20.74 6.93
N LYS A 139 1.92 -19.40 6.95
CA LYS A 139 0.94 -18.53 7.63
C LYS A 139 -0.26 -18.22 6.74
N TRP A 140 -0.12 -18.39 5.43
CA TRP A 140 -1.14 -18.11 4.42
C TRP A 140 -2.14 -19.27 4.28
N SER A 141 -2.72 -19.71 5.40
CA SER A 141 -3.72 -20.78 5.43
C SER A 141 -5.16 -20.25 5.38
N ARG A 142 -5.37 -18.95 5.63
CA ARG A 142 -6.72 -18.36 5.64
C ARG A 142 -7.27 -18.21 4.22
N SER A 143 -8.40 -18.86 3.97
CA SER A 143 -9.18 -18.67 2.76
C SER A 143 -9.75 -17.26 2.65
N ILE A 144 -9.91 -16.79 1.41
CA ILE A 144 -10.53 -15.50 1.11
C ILE A 144 -12.03 -15.59 1.47
N ARG A 145 -12.56 -14.54 2.08
CA ARG A 145 -13.99 -14.49 2.43
C ARG A 145 -14.83 -14.52 1.14
N ASN A 146 -15.86 -15.35 1.13
CA ASN A 146 -16.77 -15.55 -0.01
C ASN A 146 -16.06 -15.96 -1.30
N TRP A 147 -14.98 -16.76 -1.20
CA TRP A 147 -14.21 -17.17 -2.38
C TRP A 147 -15.05 -17.95 -3.42
N SER A 148 -16.01 -18.76 -2.97
CA SER A 148 -16.93 -19.49 -3.88
C SER A 148 -17.77 -18.55 -4.76
N GLU A 149 -18.29 -17.48 -4.17
CA GLU A 149 -19.05 -16.46 -4.90
C GLU A 149 -18.17 -15.71 -5.90
N VAL A 150 -16.95 -15.35 -5.49
CA VAL A 150 -15.95 -14.71 -6.36
C VAL A 150 -15.55 -15.63 -7.52
N LEU A 151 -15.39 -16.93 -7.27
CA LEU A 151 -15.12 -17.92 -8.31
C LEU A 151 -16.26 -18.03 -9.32
N GLY A 152 -17.52 -18.02 -8.87
CA GLY A 152 -18.68 -17.99 -9.76
C GLY A 152 -18.68 -16.75 -10.67
N GLN A 153 -18.41 -15.58 -10.11
CA GLN A 153 -18.27 -14.34 -10.89
C GLN A 153 -17.11 -14.41 -11.90
N LEU A 154 -15.96 -14.97 -11.50
CA LEU A 154 -14.81 -15.18 -12.38
C LEU A 154 -15.14 -16.14 -13.53
N ALA A 155 -15.88 -17.22 -13.27
CA ALA A 155 -16.31 -18.15 -14.32
C ALA A 155 -17.25 -17.46 -15.34
N ILE A 156 -18.11 -16.54 -14.90
CA ILE A 156 -18.99 -15.78 -15.80
C ILE A 156 -18.20 -14.74 -16.63
N PHE A 157 -17.26 -14.02 -16.01
CA PHE A 157 -16.43 -13.03 -16.69
C PHE A 157 -15.39 -13.65 -17.64
N PHE A 158 -14.89 -14.85 -17.30
CA PHE A 158 -13.82 -15.54 -18.03
C PHE A 158 -14.22 -16.96 -18.45
N LYS A 159 -15.38 -17.08 -19.12
CA LYS A 159 -16.02 -18.36 -19.50
C LYS A 159 -15.09 -19.38 -20.14
N ASP A 160 -14.21 -18.94 -21.04
CA ASP A 160 -13.33 -19.84 -21.81
C ASP A 160 -11.97 -20.11 -21.13
N ARG A 161 -11.73 -19.54 -19.95
CA ARG A 161 -10.44 -19.63 -19.24
C ARG A 161 -10.54 -20.37 -17.91
N ILE A 162 -11.71 -20.30 -17.28
CA ILE A 162 -11.96 -20.91 -15.97
C ILE A 162 -13.24 -21.73 -16.10
N SER A 163 -13.09 -23.05 -16.04
CA SER A 163 -14.23 -23.95 -15.94
C SER A 163 -14.95 -23.70 -14.63
N ALA A 164 -16.28 -23.55 -14.67
CA ALA A 164 -17.09 -23.55 -13.47
C ALA A 164 -16.90 -24.89 -12.74
N LEU A 165 -16.58 -24.83 -11.45
CA LEU A 165 -16.52 -25.98 -10.54
C LEU A 165 -17.93 -26.47 -10.19
#